data_AF-A0A7X8SYR6-F1
#
_entry.id   AF-A0A7X8SYR6-F1
#
_cell.length_a   1.000
_cell.length_b   1.000
_cell.length_c   1.000
_cell.angle_alpha   90.00
_cell.angle_beta   90.00
_cell.angle_gamma   90.00
#
_symmetry.space_group_name_H-M   'P 1'
#
loop_
_entity.id
_entity.type
_entity.pdbx_description
1 polymer ?
#
loop_
_entity_poly.entity_id
_entity_poly.type
_entity_poly.pdbx_seq_one_letter_code
_entity_poly.pdbx_strand_id
1 'polypeptide(L)'
;MPFHRGGTLLLAAFLLSTAVAHAATEEQDPSKIDLAKLIECTTYDVPSYNTFGMWLTGPESATAMKQFGITELPSRNPLLREFQLAAPVNVFGRQTTRIAFASSGPLAVLDEPDPHPLAKTLGVAATVDQPDKFLGAKEIFAKKEQMENSDTVLDTRISLNVSTDNSHPGKTLAGCSYSIEVE
;
A
#
# COMPACT_ATOMS: atom_id res chain seq x y z
N MET A 1 -51.17 63.42 21.06
CA MET A 1 -51.83 62.81 22.23
C MET A 1 -52.47 61.50 21.79
N PRO A 2 -52.36 60.42 22.57
CA PRO A 2 -51.56 59.25 22.18
C PRO A 2 -52.34 58.12 21.49
N PHE A 3 -51.64 57.42 20.59
CA PHE A 3 -52.03 56.13 20.03
C PHE A 3 -51.35 54.99 20.81
N HIS A 4 -52.12 53.92 21.01
CA HIS A 4 -51.77 52.68 21.69
C HIS A 4 -50.89 51.73 20.84
N ARG A 5 -50.47 50.65 21.53
CA ARG A 5 -50.06 49.30 21.02
C ARG A 5 -48.58 49.24 20.64
N GLY A 6 -47.72 48.44 21.28
CA GLY A 6 -47.88 47.13 21.91
C GLY A 6 -46.97 46.16 21.14
N GLY A 7 -46.07 45.44 21.82
CA GLY A 7 -45.29 44.40 21.17
C GLY A 7 -43.91 44.18 21.76
N THR A 8 -43.86 43.32 22.78
CA THR A 8 -42.66 42.64 23.27
C THR A 8 -42.03 41.83 22.13
N LEU A 9 -40.79 42.12 21.75
CA LEU A 9 -40.02 41.32 20.79
C LEU A 9 -38.81 40.71 21.51
N LEU A 10 -38.98 39.45 21.91
CA LEU A 10 -37.91 38.53 22.27
C LEU A 10 -37.13 38.18 20.99
N LEU A 11 -35.90 38.69 20.84
CA LEU A 11 -34.96 38.15 19.85
C LEU A 11 -34.29 36.90 20.44
N ALA A 12 -34.78 35.72 20.06
CA ALA A 12 -34.02 34.49 20.15
C ALA A 12 -33.15 34.36 18.89
N ALA A 13 -31.85 34.64 19.01
CA ALA A 13 -30.89 34.39 17.94
C ALA A 13 -30.58 32.89 17.89
N PHE A 14 -31.02 32.24 16.81
CA PHE A 14 -30.72 30.84 16.51
C PHE A 14 -29.26 30.73 16.04
N LEU A 15 -28.42 30.08 16.85
CA LEU A 15 -27.09 29.63 16.42
C LEU A 15 -27.26 28.42 15.50
N LEU A 16 -27.17 28.63 14.19
CA LEU A 16 -27.05 27.55 13.21
C LEU A 16 -25.60 27.04 13.22
N SER A 17 -25.32 26.04 14.06
CA SER A 17 -24.12 25.21 13.94
C SER A 17 -24.23 24.36 12.67
N THR A 18 -23.49 24.73 11.62
CA THR A 18 -23.25 23.84 10.48
C THR A 18 -22.34 22.71 10.95
N ALA A 19 -22.93 21.56 11.29
CA ALA A 19 -22.18 20.33 11.45
C ALA A 19 -21.53 20.00 10.10
N VAL A 20 -20.21 20.21 10.01
CA VAL A 20 -19.41 19.65 8.92
C VAL A 20 -19.49 18.14 9.08
N ALA A 21 -20.35 17.51 8.28
CA ALA A 21 -20.37 16.07 8.12
C ALA A 21 -19.00 15.68 7.55
N HIS A 22 -18.07 15.31 8.43
CA HIS A 22 -16.95 14.48 8.05
C HIS A 22 -17.60 13.20 7.57
N ALA A 23 -17.61 12.98 6.26
CA ALA A 23 -17.89 11.65 5.73
C ALA A 23 -16.91 10.73 6.45
N ALA A 24 -17.42 9.92 7.37
CA ALA A 24 -16.65 8.84 7.95
C ALA A 24 -16.25 7.97 6.76
N THR A 25 -14.99 8.07 6.35
CA THR A 25 -14.39 7.07 5.48
C THR A 25 -14.69 5.74 6.16
N GLU A 26 -15.48 4.87 5.51
CA GLU A 26 -15.70 3.53 6.03
C GLU A 26 -14.32 2.96 6.35
N GLU A 27 -14.05 2.77 7.63
CA GLU A 27 -12.77 2.27 8.11
C GLU A 27 -12.60 0.90 7.47
N GLN A 28 -11.72 0.81 6.47
CA GLN A 28 -11.51 -0.43 5.74
C GLN A 28 -11.03 -1.47 6.76
N ASP A 29 -11.72 -2.59 6.83
CA ASP A 29 -11.34 -3.66 7.74
C ASP A 29 -10.04 -4.31 7.23
N PRO A 30 -8.92 -4.23 7.97
CA PRO A 30 -7.65 -4.81 7.54
C PRO A 30 -7.77 -6.29 7.23
N SER A 31 -8.65 -7.04 7.92
CA SER A 31 -8.84 -8.47 7.66
C SER A 31 -9.40 -8.81 6.28
N LYS A 32 -9.86 -7.80 5.53
CA LYS A 32 -10.35 -7.95 4.15
C LYS A 32 -9.26 -7.81 3.09
N ILE A 33 -8.03 -7.48 3.47
CA ILE A 33 -6.91 -7.45 2.51
C ILE A 33 -6.45 -8.88 2.22
N ASP A 34 -6.53 -9.24 0.95
CA ASP A 34 -5.92 -10.44 0.40
C ASP A 34 -4.46 -10.12 0.04
N LEU A 35 -3.57 -10.56 0.92
CA LEU A 35 -2.13 -10.35 0.77
C LEU A 35 -1.59 -10.92 -0.55
N ALA A 36 -2.14 -12.04 -1.04
CA ALA A 36 -1.68 -12.63 -2.31
C ALA A 36 -1.99 -11.68 -3.46
N LYS A 37 -3.20 -11.14 -3.50
CA LYS A 37 -3.61 -10.17 -4.54
C LYS A 37 -2.84 -8.85 -4.47
N LEU A 38 -2.45 -8.43 -3.27
CA LEU A 38 -1.60 -7.25 -3.07
C LEU A 38 -0.17 -7.49 -3.58
N ILE A 39 0.38 -8.69 -3.34
CA ILE A 39 1.69 -9.10 -3.87
C ILE A 39 1.65 -9.26 -5.40
N GLU A 40 0.57 -9.82 -5.96
CA GLU A 40 0.47 -10.16 -7.39
C GLU A 40 0.02 -9.01 -8.31
N CYS A 41 -0.21 -7.80 -7.78
CA CYS A 41 -0.74 -6.65 -8.54
C CYS A 41 -2.12 -6.85 -9.18
N THR A 42 -3.02 -7.66 -8.59
CA THR A 42 -4.25 -8.07 -9.31
C THR A 42 -5.51 -7.30 -8.92
N THR A 43 -5.57 -6.65 -7.76
CA THR A 43 -6.83 -6.10 -7.22
C THR A 43 -6.73 -4.70 -6.63
N TYR A 44 -5.57 -4.33 -6.08
CA TYR A 44 -5.46 -3.10 -5.29
C TYR A 44 -4.93 -1.93 -6.12
N ASP A 45 -5.37 -0.73 -5.78
CA ASP A 45 -4.83 0.53 -6.28
C ASP A 45 -3.87 1.16 -5.26
N VAL A 46 -3.24 2.27 -5.66
CA VAL A 46 -2.28 2.98 -4.80
C VAL A 46 -2.91 3.49 -3.50
N PRO A 47 -4.12 4.10 -3.49
CA PRO A 47 -4.78 4.47 -2.24
C PRO A 47 -5.02 3.29 -1.30
N SER A 48 -5.51 2.15 -1.80
CA SER A 48 -5.76 0.96 -0.99
C SER A 48 -4.46 0.41 -0.38
N TYR A 49 -3.37 0.39 -1.17
CA TYR A 49 -2.05 0.03 -0.66
C TYR A 49 -1.57 1.00 0.43
N ASN A 50 -1.75 2.31 0.25
CA ASN A 50 -1.33 3.30 1.24
C ASN A 50 -2.08 3.14 2.57
N THR A 51 -3.38 2.84 2.53
CA THR A 51 -4.15 2.47 3.74
C THR A 51 -3.53 1.27 4.44
N PHE A 52 -3.21 0.23 3.68
CA PHE A 52 -2.54 -0.95 4.22
C PHE A 52 -1.15 -0.63 4.82
N GLY A 53 -0.34 0.19 4.13
CA GLY A 53 0.96 0.63 4.61
C GLY A 53 0.87 1.43 5.92
N MET A 54 -0.16 2.26 6.06
CA MET A 54 -0.44 2.98 7.31
C MET A 54 -0.80 2.03 8.45
N TRP A 55 -1.56 0.96 8.22
CA TRP A 55 -1.80 -0.03 9.27
C TRP A 55 -0.52 -0.69 9.74
N LEU A 56 0.39 -1.05 8.83
CA LEU A 56 1.64 -1.71 9.21
C LEU A 56 2.65 -0.81 9.93
N THR A 57 2.54 0.52 9.78
CA THR A 57 3.55 1.48 10.26
C THR A 57 3.01 2.44 11.31
N GLY A 58 1.69 2.54 11.45
CA GLY A 58 1.01 3.46 12.36
C GLY A 58 0.87 2.94 13.80
N PRO A 59 0.19 3.72 14.66
CA PRO A 59 -0.01 3.40 16.08
C PRO A 59 -0.70 2.06 16.34
N GLU A 60 -1.51 1.58 15.38
CA GLU A 60 -2.29 0.35 15.50
C GLU A 60 -1.61 -0.86 14.87
N SER A 61 -0.34 -0.73 14.47
CA SER A 61 0.40 -1.79 13.75
C SER A 61 0.44 -3.12 14.46
N ALA A 62 0.57 -3.16 15.79
CA ALA A 62 0.53 -4.40 16.54
C ALA A 62 -0.81 -5.14 16.38
N THR A 63 -1.93 -4.41 16.37
CA THR A 63 -3.27 -4.97 16.17
C THR A 63 -3.44 -5.43 14.73
N ALA A 64 -3.06 -4.61 13.76
CA ALA A 64 -3.14 -4.94 12.35
C ALA A 64 -2.30 -6.18 12.01
N MET A 65 -1.03 -6.22 12.45
CA MET A 65 -0.15 -7.38 12.24
C MET A 65 -0.76 -8.67 12.82
N LYS A 66 -1.37 -8.59 14.01
CA LYS A 66 -2.09 -9.73 14.61
C LYS A 66 -3.28 -10.18 13.76
N GLN A 67 -4.07 -9.24 13.22
CA GLN A 67 -5.20 -9.55 12.33
C GLN A 67 -4.75 -10.17 11.01
N PHE A 68 -3.63 -9.71 10.46
CA PHE A 68 -2.99 -10.30 9.27
C PHE A 68 -2.29 -11.63 9.53
N GLY A 69 -2.14 -12.02 10.80
CA GLY A 69 -1.35 -13.19 11.16
C GLY A 69 0.11 -13.05 10.73
N ILE A 70 0.69 -11.86 10.85
CA ILE A 70 2.10 -11.61 10.53
C ILE A 70 2.89 -11.24 11.78
N THR A 71 4.15 -11.63 11.82
CA THR A 71 5.09 -11.32 12.90
C THR A 71 6.36 -10.77 12.30
N GLU A 72 6.78 -9.58 12.72
CA GLU A 72 8.01 -8.96 12.23
C GLU A 72 9.25 -9.78 12.64
N LEU A 73 10.16 -9.94 11.68
CA LEU A 73 11.44 -10.58 11.85
C LEU A 73 12.54 -9.51 11.94
N PRO A 74 13.66 -9.80 12.63
CA PRO A 74 14.83 -8.92 12.57
C PRO A 74 15.30 -8.76 11.12
N SER A 75 15.30 -7.52 10.62
CA SER A 75 15.81 -7.20 9.28
C SER A 75 17.22 -6.61 9.36
N ARG A 76 18.08 -7.01 8.41
CA ARG A 76 19.40 -6.40 8.19
C ARG A 76 19.38 -5.36 7.07
N ASN A 77 18.21 -5.13 6.47
CA ASN A 77 18.02 -4.21 5.37
C ASN A 77 17.19 -3.01 5.85
N PRO A 78 17.75 -1.78 5.90
CA PRO A 78 17.01 -0.61 6.38
C PRO A 78 15.86 -0.21 5.46
N LEU A 79 15.80 -0.73 4.23
CA LEU A 79 14.75 -0.45 3.24
C LEU A 79 13.64 -1.50 3.24
N LEU A 80 13.85 -2.66 3.87
CA LEU A 80 12.90 -3.77 3.87
C LEU A 80 12.62 -4.22 5.29
N ARG A 81 11.35 -4.19 5.70
CA ARG A 81 10.89 -4.88 6.90
C ARG A 81 10.50 -6.30 6.54
N GLU A 82 10.90 -7.28 7.32
CA GLU A 82 10.63 -8.69 7.02
C GLU A 82 9.60 -9.25 8.00
N PHE A 83 8.73 -10.15 7.52
CA PHE A 83 7.67 -10.73 8.34
C PHE A 83 7.50 -12.21 8.06
N GLN A 84 7.21 -12.95 9.13
CA GLN A 84 6.75 -14.32 9.13
C GLN A 84 5.21 -14.32 9.07
N LEU A 85 4.66 -15.08 8.14
CA LEU A 85 3.23 -15.36 8.05
C LEU A 85 2.87 -16.57 8.94
N ALA A 86 1.72 -16.49 9.62
CA ALA A 86 1.16 -17.57 10.43
C ALA A 86 0.63 -18.73 9.56
N ALA A 87 0.22 -18.43 8.33
CA ALA A 87 -0.16 -19.42 7.32
C ALA A 87 0.56 -19.10 6.00
N PRO A 88 0.95 -20.11 5.20
CA PRO A 88 1.57 -19.87 3.92
C PRO A 88 0.65 -19.13 2.96
N VAL A 89 1.20 -18.21 2.17
CA VAL A 89 0.53 -17.57 1.05
C VAL A 89 0.97 -18.22 -0.26
N ASN A 90 0.04 -18.36 -1.21
CA ASN A 90 0.36 -18.79 -2.56
C ASN A 90 0.39 -17.56 -3.48
N VAL A 91 1.52 -17.32 -4.11
CA VAL A 91 1.77 -16.16 -4.99
C VAL A 91 2.67 -16.59 -6.14
N PHE A 92 2.34 -16.17 -7.35
CA PHE A 92 3.08 -16.50 -8.58
C PHE A 92 3.24 -18.02 -8.81
N GLY A 93 2.30 -18.82 -8.31
CA GLY A 93 2.39 -20.29 -8.32
C GLY A 93 3.47 -20.85 -7.38
N ARG A 94 3.90 -20.08 -6.39
CA ARG A 94 4.83 -20.48 -5.32
C ARG A 94 4.16 -20.33 -3.97
N GLN A 95 4.65 -21.07 -3.00
CA GLN A 95 4.22 -20.94 -1.61
C GLN A 95 5.35 -20.34 -0.78
N THR A 96 5.03 -19.38 0.09
CA THR A 96 5.97 -18.86 1.07
C THR A 96 5.27 -18.51 2.38
N THR A 97 6.03 -18.54 3.47
CA THR A 97 5.61 -18.02 4.77
C THR A 97 6.38 -16.76 5.14
N ARG A 98 7.17 -16.19 4.22
CA ARG A 98 7.98 -14.99 4.47
C ARG A 98 7.69 -13.93 3.43
N ILE A 99 7.49 -12.71 3.90
CA ILE A 99 7.33 -11.53 3.05
C ILE A 99 8.27 -10.42 3.54
N ALA A 100 8.68 -9.58 2.61
CA ALA A 100 9.33 -8.31 2.89
C ALA A 100 8.38 -7.18 2.50
N PHE A 101 8.41 -6.07 3.21
CA PHE A 101 7.73 -4.84 2.83
C PHE A 101 8.77 -3.77 2.52
N ALA A 102 8.78 -3.36 1.25
CA ALA A 102 9.32 -2.08 0.85
C ALA A 102 8.29 -0.99 1.15
N SER A 103 8.73 0.27 1.25
CA SER A 103 7.81 1.41 1.41
C SER A 103 6.76 1.49 0.28
N SER A 104 7.07 0.94 -0.88
CA SER A 104 6.19 0.89 -2.05
C SER A 104 5.38 -0.40 -2.17
N GLY A 105 5.62 -1.46 -1.38
CA GLY A 105 4.77 -2.65 -1.46
C GLY A 105 5.30 -3.92 -0.82
N PRO A 106 4.43 -4.94 -0.65
CA PRO A 106 4.84 -6.27 -0.24
C PRO A 106 5.57 -7.03 -1.35
N LEU A 107 6.57 -7.79 -0.94
CA LEU A 107 7.35 -8.72 -1.73
C LEU A 107 7.29 -10.10 -1.08
N ALA A 108 6.95 -11.13 -1.83
CA ALA A 108 7.16 -12.51 -1.43
C ALA A 108 8.66 -12.79 -1.35
N VAL A 109 9.10 -13.40 -0.26
CA VAL A 109 10.46 -13.94 -0.14
C VAL A 109 10.41 -15.41 -0.55
N LEU A 110 10.97 -15.72 -1.72
CA LEU A 110 10.89 -17.05 -2.34
C LEU A 110 12.22 -17.79 -2.22
N ASP A 111 12.14 -19.09 -1.94
CA ASP A 111 13.29 -19.99 -1.82
C ASP A 111 13.84 -20.42 -3.20
N GLU A 112 14.08 -19.44 -4.05
CA GLU A 112 14.55 -19.59 -5.43
C GLU A 112 15.82 -18.73 -5.61
N PRO A 113 17.01 -19.34 -5.70
CA PRO A 113 18.26 -18.60 -5.90
C PRO A 113 18.37 -17.93 -7.28
N ASP A 114 17.76 -18.55 -8.30
CA ASP A 114 17.76 -18.03 -9.66
C ASP A 114 16.45 -17.28 -9.94
N PRO A 115 16.47 -15.94 -10.12
CA PRO A 115 15.27 -15.15 -10.36
C PRO A 115 14.76 -15.26 -11.81
N HIS A 116 15.58 -15.73 -12.77
CA HIS A 116 15.26 -15.68 -14.19
C HIS A 116 14.03 -16.51 -14.60
N PRO A 117 13.82 -17.74 -14.09
CA PRO A 117 12.64 -18.52 -14.42
C PRO A 117 11.34 -17.82 -13.98
N LEU A 118 11.35 -17.20 -12.79
CA LEU A 118 10.22 -16.45 -12.28
C LEU A 118 9.99 -15.18 -13.11
N ALA A 119 11.02 -14.37 -13.32
CA ALA A 119 10.93 -13.15 -14.11
C ALA A 119 10.39 -13.42 -15.52
N LYS A 120 10.89 -14.48 -16.18
CA LYS A 120 10.40 -14.91 -17.49
C LYS A 120 8.91 -15.28 -17.46
N THR A 121 8.48 -16.03 -16.44
CA THR A 121 7.07 -16.44 -16.29
C THR A 121 6.15 -15.24 -16.09
N LEU A 122 6.60 -14.23 -15.35
CA LEU A 122 5.83 -13.02 -15.06
C LEU A 122 5.90 -11.97 -16.19
N GLY A 123 6.81 -12.15 -17.15
CA GLY A 123 7.10 -11.19 -18.20
C GLY A 123 7.80 -9.93 -17.67
N VAL A 124 8.62 -10.09 -16.64
CA VAL A 124 9.42 -9.03 -16.01
C VAL A 124 10.76 -8.93 -16.73
N ALA A 125 11.04 -7.75 -17.29
CA ALA A 125 12.30 -7.47 -17.95
C ALA A 125 13.35 -7.02 -16.92
N ALA A 126 14.58 -7.52 -17.05
CA ALA A 126 15.69 -7.10 -16.21
C ALA A 126 16.19 -5.72 -16.62
N THR A 127 16.29 -4.82 -15.65
CA THR A 127 17.01 -3.54 -15.75
C THR A 127 18.46 -3.71 -15.28
N VAL A 128 18.69 -4.62 -14.33
CA VAL A 128 20.01 -5.04 -13.88
C VAL A 128 20.04 -6.56 -13.87
N ASP A 129 21.03 -7.13 -14.55
CA ASP A 129 21.28 -8.57 -14.60
C ASP A 129 22.80 -8.80 -14.47
N GLN A 130 23.22 -9.11 -13.24
CA GLN A 130 24.61 -9.38 -12.86
C GLN A 130 24.64 -10.65 -12.00
N PRO A 131 25.81 -11.34 -11.89
CA PRO A 131 25.90 -12.63 -11.20
C PRO A 131 25.35 -12.67 -9.76
N ASP A 132 25.42 -11.56 -9.03
CA ASP A 132 24.94 -11.41 -7.66
C ASP A 132 23.74 -10.46 -7.51
N LYS A 133 23.27 -9.86 -8.61
CA LYS A 133 22.23 -8.84 -8.58
C LYS A 133 21.30 -8.92 -9.77
N PHE A 134 20.02 -9.15 -9.47
CA PHE A 134 18.93 -9.04 -10.42
C PHE A 134 17.95 -7.95 -9.96
N LEU A 135 17.56 -7.06 -10.87
CA LEU A 135 16.46 -6.11 -10.70
C LEU A 135 15.66 -6.08 -11.99
N GLY A 136 14.39 -6.40 -11.91
CA GLY A 136 13.46 -6.29 -13.02
C GLY A 136 12.12 -5.75 -12.58
N ALA A 137 11.46 -5.05 -13.50
CA ALA A 137 10.11 -4.53 -13.31
C ALA A 137 9.26 -4.76 -14.56
N LYS A 138 7.96 -4.86 -14.36
CA LYS A 138 6.92 -4.82 -15.40
C LYS A 138 5.87 -3.83 -14.96
N GLU A 139 5.63 -2.81 -15.77
CA GLU A 139 4.55 -1.87 -15.54
C GLU A 139 3.19 -2.57 -15.70
N ILE A 140 2.34 -2.43 -14.69
CA ILE A 140 0.96 -2.95 -14.68
C ILE A 140 -0.03 -1.81 -14.94
N PHE A 141 0.25 -0.64 -14.38
CA PHE A 141 -0.54 0.55 -14.54
C PHE A 141 0.35 1.80 -14.43
N ALA A 142 0.09 2.78 -15.29
CA ALA A 142 0.66 4.11 -15.18
C ALA A 142 -0.39 5.15 -15.59
N LYS A 143 -0.52 6.21 -14.81
CA LYS A 143 -1.45 7.32 -15.10
C LYS A 143 -0.84 8.63 -14.62
N LYS A 144 -0.87 9.62 -15.51
CA LYS A 144 -0.54 11.01 -15.19
C LYS A 144 -1.81 11.84 -15.17
N GLU A 145 -2.01 12.59 -14.09
CA GLU A 145 -3.18 13.45 -13.91
C GLU A 145 -2.76 14.86 -13.54
N GLN A 146 -3.16 15.84 -14.36
CA GLN A 146 -3.05 17.25 -14.01
C GLN A 146 -4.10 17.58 -12.96
N MET A 147 -3.69 18.14 -11.83
CA MET A 147 -4.63 18.61 -10.82
C MET A 147 -5.41 19.83 -11.33
N GLU A 148 -6.70 19.88 -11.05
CA GLU A 148 -7.55 20.99 -11.48
C GLU A 148 -7.05 22.31 -10.86
N ASN A 149 -6.89 23.34 -11.70
CA ASN A 149 -6.39 24.65 -11.30
C ASN A 149 -4.98 24.65 -10.68
N SER A 150 -4.14 23.66 -11.00
CA SER A 150 -2.75 23.58 -10.55
C SER A 150 -1.83 23.10 -11.68
N ASP A 151 -0.55 23.49 -11.63
CA ASP A 151 0.51 22.94 -12.49
C ASP A 151 1.03 21.57 -11.97
N THR A 152 0.56 21.12 -10.81
CA THR A 152 0.89 19.80 -10.24
C THR A 152 0.37 18.64 -11.09
N VAL A 153 1.29 17.76 -11.49
CA VAL A 153 0.97 16.47 -12.11
C VAL A 153 1.20 15.34 -11.11
N LEU A 154 0.21 14.48 -10.95
CA LEU A 154 0.32 13.24 -10.18
C LEU A 154 0.70 12.09 -11.12
N ASP A 155 1.85 11.47 -10.91
CA ASP A 155 2.28 10.25 -11.60
C ASP A 155 2.01 9.04 -10.71
N THR A 156 0.97 8.28 -11.03
CA THR A 156 0.57 7.07 -10.31
C THR A 156 1.04 5.84 -11.06
N ARG A 157 1.78 4.95 -10.40
CA ARG A 157 2.32 3.72 -10.99
C ARG A 157 2.08 2.50 -10.12
N ILE A 158 1.81 1.38 -10.80
CA ILE A 158 1.79 0.05 -10.22
C ILE A 158 2.69 -0.83 -11.09
N SER A 159 3.68 -1.46 -10.47
CA SER A 159 4.66 -2.29 -11.16
C SER A 159 4.87 -3.61 -10.43
N LEU A 160 4.98 -4.70 -11.19
CA LEU A 160 5.39 -6.00 -10.68
C LEU A 160 6.92 -6.09 -10.73
N ASN A 161 7.55 -6.37 -9.59
CA ASN A 161 9.00 -6.41 -9.45
C ASN A 161 9.49 -7.83 -9.18
N VAL A 162 10.67 -8.16 -9.70
CA VAL A 162 11.46 -9.33 -9.32
C VAL A 162 12.88 -8.85 -9.04
N SER A 163 13.42 -9.19 -7.86
CA SER A 163 14.74 -8.72 -7.45
C SER A 163 15.48 -9.71 -6.55
N THR A 164 16.79 -9.51 -6.44
CA THR A 164 17.63 -10.11 -5.41
C THR A 164 18.30 -9.02 -4.58
N ASP A 165 18.67 -9.34 -3.34
CA ASP A 165 19.50 -8.47 -2.50
C ASP A 165 20.46 -9.27 -1.61
N ASN A 166 21.43 -8.57 -1.02
CA ASN A 166 22.45 -9.18 -0.17
C ASN A 166 21.95 -9.53 1.23
N SER A 167 20.82 -8.95 1.67
CA SER A 167 20.18 -9.28 2.95
C SER A 167 19.49 -10.65 2.93
N HIS A 168 19.06 -11.10 1.75
CA HIS A 168 18.33 -12.34 1.49
C HIS A 168 19.12 -13.28 0.55
N PRO A 169 20.30 -13.77 0.95
CA PRO A 169 21.12 -14.62 0.09
C PRO A 169 20.37 -15.89 -0.32
N GLY A 170 20.42 -16.21 -1.61
CA GLY A 170 19.76 -17.38 -2.19
C GLY A 170 18.23 -17.29 -2.26
N LYS A 171 17.65 -16.09 -2.08
CA LYS A 171 16.22 -15.83 -2.24
C LYS A 171 15.95 -14.91 -3.41
N THR A 172 14.78 -15.08 -4.01
CA THR A 172 14.20 -14.13 -4.96
C THR A 172 13.07 -13.39 -4.26
N LEU A 173 13.06 -12.06 -4.40
CA LEU A 173 11.98 -11.20 -3.94
C LEU A 173 11.08 -10.88 -5.12
N ALA A 174 9.77 -11.10 -4.99
CA ALA A 174 8.82 -10.77 -6.05
C ALA A 174 7.54 -10.18 -5.49
N GLY A 175 7.05 -9.09 -6.08
CA GLY A 175 5.81 -8.48 -5.63
C GLY A 175 5.53 -7.13 -6.25
N CYS A 176 4.41 -6.55 -5.84
CA CYS A 176 3.90 -5.33 -6.41
C CYS A 176 4.47 -4.09 -5.71
N SER A 177 4.83 -3.08 -6.49
CA SER A 177 5.06 -1.73 -5.99
C SER A 177 3.94 -0.80 -6.43
N TYR A 178 3.48 0.03 -5.51
CA TYR A 178 2.43 1.03 -5.66
C TYR A 178 3.05 2.39 -5.32
N SER A 179 3.04 3.33 -6.25
CA SER A 179 3.60 4.67 -6.03
C SER A 179 2.70 5.76 -6.62
N ILE A 180 2.74 6.90 -5.96
CA ILE A 180 2.20 8.15 -6.46
C ILE A 180 3.23 9.24 -6.15
N GLU A 181 3.67 9.92 -7.18
CA GLU A 181 4.69 10.96 -7.11
C GLU A 181 4.15 12.26 -7.72
N VAL A 182 4.68 13.39 -7.27
CA VAL A 182 4.40 14.71 -7.84
C VAL A 182 5.55 15.06 -8.77
N GLU A 183 5.26 15.40 -10.02
CA GLU A 183 6.26 15.92 -10.97
C GLU A 183 6.56 17.41 -10.78
#